data_AF-I4VJL2-F1
#
_entry.id   AF-I4VJL2-F1
#
_cell.length_a   1.000
_cell.length_b   1.000
_cell.length_c   1.000
_cell.angle_alpha   90.00
_cell.angle_beta   90.00
_cell.angle_gamma   90.00
#
_symmetry.space_group_name_H-M   'P 1'
#
loop_
_entity.id
_entity.type
_entity.pdbx_description
1 polymer ?
#
loop_
_entity_poly.entity_id
_entity_poly.type
_entity_poly.pdbx_seq_one_letter_code
_entity_poly.pdbx_strand_id
1 'polypeptide(L)'
;MEWQQLSVAMATTPAGTHANHAGMPLVALPALDLHGYFSRWLGLGECARLFARALIASGNTVVLHDVDIDIPHARRDRTLAEYFDGASGSGNDLVFINPDYWEAALRRMGENRLGRWIMGYWFWELERFPVDWLPAIDRVDEILVSSTFVERAMRQVCTKPVTRIPIPVTPCAGSGLQRRHFDLGDDDYVFLCTFDFSSTIARKNPHAVIEAFRSAFPAGDEKVCLVLKSSNGQHHSQWLMDLARSAGGDHRIMIRDDMLERDDLWALQRCCDAYVSLHRCEGFGLGMAEAMCLGKPVVATAYSGNMDYMTEANSCLVDYQMIPVVDGEYPFAEGQQWADPNVEHAATHMRRLHRERGWGACLGEQAAIDMARDFSMEASVRALAGCLQQKRESCATGT
;
A
#
# COMPACT_ATOMS: atom_id res chain seq x y z
N MET A 1 11.66 -65.40 -9.36
CA MET A 1 10.87 -64.30 -9.96
C MET A 1 10.90 -63.15 -8.96
N GLU A 2 12.08 -62.61 -8.67
CA GLU A 2 12.77 -61.57 -9.44
C GLU A 2 12.02 -60.24 -9.47
N TRP A 3 12.56 -59.34 -8.66
CA TRP A 3 12.42 -57.90 -8.72
C TRP A 3 12.92 -57.39 -10.07
N GLN A 4 12.15 -56.53 -10.74
CA GLN A 4 12.71 -55.59 -11.71
C GLN A 4 12.23 -54.18 -11.39
N GLN A 5 13.23 -53.35 -11.09
CA GLN A 5 13.17 -51.91 -10.94
C GLN A 5 12.70 -51.27 -12.25
N LEU A 6 11.68 -50.42 -12.18
CA LEU A 6 11.49 -49.36 -13.16
C LEU A 6 11.86 -48.04 -12.48
N SER A 7 13.06 -47.59 -12.81
CA SER A 7 13.58 -46.25 -12.56
C SER A 7 12.71 -45.23 -13.27
N VAL A 8 11.86 -44.52 -12.53
CA VAL A 8 11.25 -43.28 -13.01
C VAL A 8 12.28 -42.17 -12.78
N ALA A 9 12.88 -41.73 -13.88
CA ALA A 9 13.78 -40.59 -13.91
C ALA A 9 13.10 -39.37 -13.26
N MET A 10 13.84 -38.70 -12.36
CA MET A 10 13.49 -37.37 -11.88
C MET A 10 13.34 -36.45 -13.10
N ALA A 11 12.09 -36.08 -13.41
CA ALA A 11 11.81 -35.02 -14.35
C ALA A 11 12.32 -33.72 -13.71
N THR A 12 13.43 -33.21 -14.23
CA THR A 12 13.92 -31.87 -13.98
C THR A 12 12.79 -30.88 -14.21
N THR A 13 12.41 -30.18 -13.14
CA THR A 13 11.51 -29.02 -13.18
C THR A 13 11.98 -28.08 -14.29
N PRO A 14 11.11 -27.60 -15.19
CA PRO A 14 11.49 -26.54 -16.11
C PRO A 14 11.88 -25.34 -15.26
N ALA A 15 13.12 -24.86 -15.43
CA ALA A 15 13.55 -23.59 -14.91
C ALA A 15 12.47 -22.56 -15.27
N GLY A 16 11.84 -21.99 -14.24
CA GLY A 16 10.90 -20.90 -14.41
C GLY A 16 11.60 -19.83 -15.22
N THR A 17 11.07 -19.56 -16.41
CA THR A 17 11.36 -18.36 -17.17
C THR A 17 10.99 -17.18 -16.28
N HIS A 18 11.95 -16.71 -15.48
CA HIS A 18 12.07 -15.29 -15.23
C HIS A 18 12.01 -14.64 -16.60
N ALA A 19 10.96 -13.87 -16.86
CA ALA A 19 10.98 -12.93 -17.96
C ALA A 19 12.18 -12.02 -17.69
N ASN A 20 13.32 -12.37 -18.29
CA ASN A 20 14.40 -11.45 -18.54
C ASN A 20 13.78 -10.34 -19.39
N HIS A 21 13.31 -9.28 -18.76
CA HIS A 21 13.16 -7.99 -19.42
C HIS A 21 14.57 -7.43 -19.65
N ALA A 22 15.33 -8.13 -20.49
CA ALA A 22 16.57 -7.66 -21.06
C ALA A 22 16.24 -6.51 -22.02
N GLY A 23 16.80 -5.33 -21.78
CA GLY A 23 17.10 -4.41 -22.88
C GLY A 23 16.66 -2.95 -22.79
N MET A 24 16.23 -2.40 -21.65
CA MET A 24 16.21 -0.94 -21.49
C MET A 24 17.37 -0.50 -20.58
N PRO A 25 18.10 0.58 -20.92
CA PRO A 25 19.20 1.04 -20.09
C PRO A 25 18.68 1.41 -18.70
N LEU A 26 19.29 0.82 -17.67
CA LEU A 26 19.12 1.27 -16.28
C LEU A 26 19.38 2.78 -16.26
N VAL A 27 18.37 3.56 -15.90
CA VAL A 27 18.53 5.02 -15.81
C VAL A 27 19.36 5.29 -14.57
N ALA A 28 20.64 5.61 -14.76
CA ALA A 28 21.55 5.93 -13.67
C ALA A 28 21.09 7.22 -12.99
N LEU A 29 20.60 7.11 -11.76
CA LEU A 29 20.25 8.25 -10.93
C LEU A 29 21.49 8.86 -10.28
N PRO A 30 21.47 10.15 -9.91
CA PRO A 30 22.35 10.62 -8.85
C PRO A 30 22.19 9.75 -7.60
N ALA A 31 23.22 9.71 -6.76
CA ALA A 31 23.08 9.14 -5.42
C ALA A 31 21.92 9.85 -4.68
N LEU A 32 21.16 9.06 -3.91
CA LEU A 32 20.02 9.54 -3.14
C LEU A 32 20.17 9.16 -1.67
N ASP A 33 19.88 10.12 -0.79
CA ASP A 33 19.73 9.91 0.65
C ASP A 33 18.24 9.75 0.95
N LEU A 34 17.82 8.55 1.34
CA LEU A 34 16.42 8.30 1.68
C LEU A 34 16.23 8.41 3.20
N HIS A 35 15.23 9.18 3.62
CA HIS A 35 14.90 9.40 5.02
C HIS A 35 13.49 8.88 5.28
N GLY A 36 13.33 8.01 6.27
CA GLY A 36 12.03 7.44 6.57
C GLY A 36 12.05 6.54 7.79
N TYR A 37 10.89 5.97 8.10
CA TYR A 37 10.71 5.05 9.23
C TYR A 37 11.08 3.61 8.84
N PHE A 38 12.29 3.39 8.35
CA PHE A 38 12.73 2.10 7.77
C PHE A 38 12.63 0.93 8.74
N SER A 39 12.90 1.15 10.02
CA SER A 39 12.83 0.08 11.03
C SER A 39 11.42 -0.18 11.56
N ARG A 40 10.44 0.68 11.23
CA ARG A 40 9.11 0.65 11.84
C ARG A 40 8.06 0.00 10.94
N TRP A 41 7.13 -0.71 11.57
CA TRP A 41 5.98 -1.33 10.92
C TRP A 41 4.82 -0.34 10.80
N LEU A 42 4.87 0.53 9.78
CA LEU A 42 3.77 1.40 9.35
C LEU A 42 3.83 1.65 7.83
N GLY A 43 2.73 2.16 7.26
CA GLY A 43 2.61 2.39 5.82
C GLY A 43 3.69 3.30 5.21
N LEU A 44 4.05 4.40 5.88
CA LEU A 44 5.12 5.29 5.41
C LEU A 44 6.49 4.59 5.37
N GLY A 45 6.79 3.83 6.42
CA GLY A 45 8.02 3.02 6.47
C GLY A 45 8.04 1.96 5.38
N GLU A 46 6.89 1.34 5.09
CA GLU A 46 6.79 0.36 4.01
C GLU A 46 7.00 0.99 2.64
N CYS A 47 6.41 2.16 2.38
CA CYS A 47 6.66 2.87 1.14
C CYS A 47 8.15 3.23 0.97
N ALA A 48 8.80 3.76 2.02
CA ALA A 48 10.23 4.04 2.00
C ALA A 48 11.06 2.78 1.68
N ARG A 49 10.72 1.63 2.27
CA ARG A 49 11.36 0.34 1.98
C ARG A 49 11.14 -0.12 0.54
N LEU A 50 9.93 0.04 -0.01
CA LEU A 50 9.63 -0.30 -1.41
C LEU A 50 10.49 0.52 -2.38
N PHE A 51 10.58 1.84 -2.18
CA PHE A 51 11.46 2.69 -2.98
C PHE A 51 12.94 2.33 -2.83
N ALA A 52 13.41 2.12 -1.59
CA ALA A 52 14.79 1.70 -1.35
C ALA A 52 15.13 0.41 -2.10
N ARG A 53 14.27 -0.62 -2.00
CA ARG A 53 14.45 -1.89 -2.73
C ARG A 53 14.48 -1.71 -4.23
N ALA A 54 13.55 -0.93 -4.80
CA ALA A 54 13.49 -0.67 -6.23
C ALA A 54 14.76 0.04 -6.74
N LEU A 55 15.25 1.04 -5.99
CA LEU A 55 16.46 1.78 -6.32
C LEU A 55 17.72 0.91 -6.24
N ILE A 56 17.86 0.12 -5.18
CA ILE A 56 18.97 -0.83 -4.97
C ILE A 56 18.98 -1.89 -6.08
N ALA A 57 17.83 -2.51 -6.36
CA ALA A 57 17.68 -3.52 -7.40
C ALA A 57 18.00 -2.97 -8.80
N SER A 58 17.77 -1.68 -9.03
CA SER A 58 18.13 -0.96 -10.26
C SER A 58 19.59 -0.49 -10.30
N GLY A 59 20.42 -0.89 -9.32
CA GLY A 59 21.84 -0.54 -9.28
C GLY A 59 22.16 0.90 -8.90
N ASN A 60 21.21 1.63 -8.31
CA ASN A 60 21.43 3.01 -7.87
C ASN A 60 22.09 3.04 -6.49
N THR A 61 22.97 4.01 -6.28
CA THR A 61 23.58 4.26 -4.97
C THR A 61 22.56 4.94 -4.06
N VAL A 62 22.13 4.24 -3.01
CA VAL A 62 21.25 4.79 -1.98
C VAL A 62 21.89 4.66 -0.60
N VAL A 63 21.63 5.65 0.25
CA VAL A 63 21.89 5.56 1.68
C VAL A 63 20.59 5.78 2.42
N LEU A 64 20.34 4.92 3.41
CA LEU A 64 19.11 4.95 4.17
C LEU A 64 19.37 5.55 5.55
N HIS A 65 18.55 6.53 5.92
CA HIS A 65 18.56 7.18 7.21
C HIS A 65 17.27 6.82 7.94
N ASP A 66 17.35 5.96 8.94
CA ASP A 66 16.21 5.63 9.81
C ASP A 66 15.93 6.80 10.75
N VAL A 67 14.86 7.54 10.47
CA VAL A 67 14.54 8.74 11.23
C VAL A 67 13.84 8.35 12.52
N ASP A 68 14.60 8.40 13.62
CA ASP A 68 14.08 8.12 14.96
C ASP A 68 13.37 9.33 15.57
N ILE A 69 12.06 9.38 15.33
CA ILE A 69 11.10 10.24 16.01
C ILE A 69 10.22 9.38 16.91
N ASP A 70 9.83 9.90 18.06
CA ASP A 70 9.00 9.21 19.06
C ASP A 70 7.55 9.06 18.57
N ILE A 71 7.31 8.00 17.79
CA ILE A 71 5.99 7.60 17.29
C ILE A 71 5.64 6.17 17.76
N PRO A 72 4.35 5.85 17.99
CA PRO A 72 3.92 4.63 18.68
C PRO A 72 3.88 3.38 17.78
N HIS A 73 4.92 3.13 16.98
CA HIS A 73 4.99 1.99 16.04
C HIS A 73 6.23 1.12 16.32
N ALA A 74 6.07 -0.21 16.34
CA ALA A 74 7.17 -1.12 16.70
C ALA A 74 8.37 -1.03 15.72
N ARG A 75 9.59 -0.98 16.27
CA ARG A 75 10.87 -1.03 15.52
C ARG A 75 11.35 -2.48 15.37
N ARG A 76 10.79 -3.20 14.41
CA ARG A 76 11.08 -4.64 14.23
C ARG A 76 11.55 -5.01 12.83
N ASP A 77 11.46 -4.09 11.87
CA ASP A 77 12.00 -4.34 10.53
C ASP A 77 13.52 -4.17 10.53
N ARG A 78 14.22 -5.20 10.09
CA ARG A 78 15.69 -5.20 9.94
C ARG A 78 16.12 -5.53 8.51
N THR A 79 15.18 -5.56 7.58
CA THR A 79 15.40 -6.13 6.23
C THR A 79 16.33 -5.31 5.35
N LEU A 80 16.57 -4.04 5.71
CA LEU A 80 17.50 -3.14 5.02
C LEU A 80 18.59 -2.59 5.96
N ALA A 81 18.82 -3.22 7.11
CA ALA A 81 19.75 -2.71 8.12
C ALA A 81 21.20 -2.59 7.61
N GLU A 82 21.59 -3.39 6.61
CA GLU A 82 22.92 -3.31 5.98
C GLU A 82 23.15 -2.04 5.14
N TYR A 83 22.08 -1.34 4.75
CA TYR A 83 22.12 -0.09 3.98
C TYR A 83 22.01 1.17 4.86
N PHE A 84 21.93 0.99 6.18
CA PHE A 84 21.85 2.09 7.14
C PHE A 84 23.22 2.73 7.36
N ASP A 85 23.22 4.02 7.71
CA ASP A 85 24.38 4.75 8.23
C ASP A 85 25.64 4.74 7.32
N GLY A 86 25.43 4.55 6.01
CA GLY A 86 26.47 4.75 5.00
C GLY A 86 26.90 6.22 4.92
N ALA A 87 28.15 6.48 4.52
CA ALA A 87 28.61 7.84 4.25
C ALA A 87 27.96 8.35 2.95
N SER A 88 26.86 9.10 3.04
CA SER A 88 26.35 9.86 1.89
C SER A 88 25.96 11.28 2.25
N GLY A 89 26.50 12.18 1.43
CA GLY A 89 26.17 13.60 1.31
C GLY A 89 25.92 13.91 -0.17
N SER A 90 25.04 13.11 -0.80
CA SER A 90 24.74 13.21 -2.24
C SER A 90 24.15 14.56 -2.63
N GLY A 91 23.58 15.27 -1.64
CA GLY A 91 22.86 16.51 -1.82
C GLY A 91 21.45 16.31 -2.40
N ASN A 92 20.95 15.08 -2.54
CA ASN A 92 19.58 14.80 -2.97
C ASN A 92 18.87 13.94 -1.92
N ASP A 93 17.98 14.55 -1.15
CA ASP A 93 17.23 13.91 -0.07
C ASP A 93 15.82 13.56 -0.54
N LEU A 94 15.42 12.31 -0.38
CA LEU A 94 14.05 11.86 -0.56
C LEU A 94 13.47 11.45 0.80
N VAL A 95 12.47 12.20 1.27
CA VAL A 95 11.98 12.11 2.65
C VAL A 95 10.54 11.58 2.68
N PHE A 96 10.36 10.39 3.25
CA PHE A 96 9.07 9.69 3.42
C PHE A 96 8.42 9.99 4.78
N ILE A 97 8.50 11.24 5.22
CA ILE A 97 7.93 11.71 6.48
C ILE A 97 6.93 12.79 6.16
N ASN A 98 5.70 12.62 6.65
CA ASN A 98 4.64 13.57 6.43
C ASN A 98 4.91 14.91 7.16
N PRO A 99 4.25 15.99 6.73
CA PRO A 99 4.44 17.33 7.28
C PRO A 99 4.24 17.47 8.79
N ASP A 100 3.39 16.66 9.40
CA ASP A 100 3.10 16.64 10.84
C ASP A 100 4.34 16.41 11.71
N TYR A 101 5.33 15.67 11.21
CA TYR A 101 6.59 15.41 11.90
C TYR A 101 7.80 16.07 11.23
N TRP A 102 7.58 17.01 10.31
CA TRP A 102 8.63 17.55 9.46
C TRP A 102 9.74 18.27 10.23
N GLU A 103 9.40 19.10 11.22
CA GLU A 103 10.43 19.79 12.01
C GLU A 103 11.30 18.81 12.82
N ALA A 104 10.69 17.75 13.35
CA ALA A 104 11.42 16.71 14.07
C ALA A 104 12.36 15.94 13.12
N ALA A 105 11.91 15.64 11.90
CA ALA A 105 12.72 15.03 10.86
C ALA A 105 13.93 15.91 10.50
N LEU A 106 13.71 17.20 10.24
CA LEU A 106 14.79 18.14 9.91
C LEU A 106 15.84 18.25 11.02
N ARG A 107 15.43 18.26 12.29
CA ARG A 107 16.37 18.24 13.42
C ARG A 107 17.25 16.99 13.42
N ARG A 108 16.69 15.85 13.01
CA ARG A 108 17.42 14.57 12.95
C ARG A 108 18.35 14.48 11.73
N MET A 109 17.95 15.08 10.61
CA MET A 109 18.75 15.19 9.38
C MET A 109 19.94 16.16 9.53
N GLY A 110 19.88 17.09 10.49
CA GLY A 110 20.90 18.09 10.75
C GLY A 110 20.58 19.48 10.16
N GLU A 111 21.17 20.52 10.74
CA GLU A 111 20.80 21.92 10.45
C GLU A 111 21.43 22.46 9.16
N ASN A 112 22.60 21.95 8.75
CA ASN A 112 23.27 22.40 7.54
C ASN A 112 22.69 21.73 6.29
N ARG A 113 21.77 22.45 5.64
CA ARG A 113 21.06 22.02 4.43
C ARG A 113 21.56 22.73 3.16
N LEU A 114 22.62 23.53 3.25
CA LEU A 114 23.13 24.29 2.12
C LEU A 114 23.60 23.34 1.01
N GLY A 115 23.08 23.55 -0.20
CA GLY A 115 23.41 22.74 -1.37
C GLY A 115 22.71 21.38 -1.45
N ARG A 116 21.77 21.09 -0.53
CA ARG A 116 20.92 19.89 -0.58
C ARG A 116 19.59 20.21 -1.26
N TRP A 117 19.05 19.24 -1.99
CA TRP A 117 17.73 19.25 -2.60
C TRP A 117 16.83 18.29 -1.86
N ILE A 118 15.77 18.80 -1.25
CA ILE A 118 14.90 18.03 -0.36
C ILE A 118 13.56 17.80 -1.05
N MET A 119 13.29 16.54 -1.38
CA MET A 119 12.03 16.06 -1.95
C MET A 119 11.20 15.43 -0.83
N GLY A 120 10.04 16.01 -0.53
CA GLY A 120 9.08 15.40 0.41
C GLY A 120 8.15 14.45 -0.34
N TYR A 121 8.20 13.16 -0.03
CA TYR A 121 7.22 12.18 -0.53
C TYR A 121 6.08 12.07 0.48
N TRP A 122 4.97 12.76 0.22
CA TRP A 122 3.89 12.98 1.19
C TRP A 122 2.62 12.23 0.86
N PHE A 123 1.91 11.87 1.93
CA PHE A 123 0.64 11.17 1.89
C PHE A 123 -0.43 12.00 2.60
N TRP A 124 -1.62 11.99 2.03
CA TRP A 124 -2.80 12.61 2.62
C TRP A 124 -4.06 11.91 2.13
N GLU A 125 -5.11 11.92 2.94
CA GLU A 125 -6.32 11.12 2.70
C GLU A 125 -7.59 11.95 2.65
N LEU A 126 -7.55 13.29 2.62
CA LEU A 126 -8.74 14.11 2.41
C LEU A 126 -8.51 15.10 1.27
N GLU A 127 -9.59 15.66 0.73
CA GLU A 127 -9.50 16.54 -0.46
C GLU A 127 -8.78 17.85 -0.19
N ARG A 128 -8.91 18.39 1.03
CA ARG A 128 -8.22 19.62 1.43
C ARG A 128 -7.02 19.27 2.30
N PHE A 129 -5.86 19.80 1.92
CA PHE A 129 -4.63 19.61 2.66
C PHE A 129 -4.66 20.37 4.01
N PRO A 130 -4.09 19.83 5.10
CA PRO A 130 -4.15 20.48 6.41
C PRO A 130 -3.45 21.83 6.42
N VAL A 131 -4.10 22.86 6.99
CA VAL A 131 -3.53 24.20 7.13
C VAL A 131 -2.28 24.18 8.03
N ASP A 132 -2.31 23.36 9.08
CA ASP A 132 -1.20 23.21 10.04
C ASP A 132 0.06 22.62 9.39
N TRP A 133 -0.08 21.97 8.23
CA TRP A 133 1.01 21.33 7.49
C TRP A 133 1.67 22.26 6.47
N LEU A 134 1.06 23.41 6.16
CA LEU A 134 1.57 24.36 5.17
C LEU A 134 3.01 24.83 5.44
N PRO A 135 3.46 25.09 6.69
CA PRO A 135 4.83 25.51 6.94
C PRO A 135 5.90 24.51 6.45
N ALA A 136 5.57 23.22 6.34
CA ALA A 136 6.50 22.21 5.82
C ALA A 136 6.77 22.41 4.32
N ILE A 137 5.82 22.99 3.56
CA ILE A 137 5.96 23.26 2.13
C ILE A 137 7.16 24.15 1.88
N ASP A 138 7.39 25.18 2.71
CA ASP A 138 8.53 26.10 2.58
C ASP A 138 9.88 25.44 2.86
N ARG A 139 9.88 24.23 3.40
CA ARG A 139 11.07 23.50 3.85
C ARG A 139 11.51 22.39 2.90
N VAL A 140 10.77 22.16 1.81
CA VAL A 140 11.12 21.25 0.71
C VAL A 140 11.35 22.03 -0.58
N ASP A 141 12.13 21.48 -1.49
CA ASP A 141 12.32 22.03 -2.83
C ASP A 141 11.27 21.49 -3.81
N GLU A 142 10.85 20.24 -3.62
CA GLU A 142 9.88 19.55 -4.46
C GLU A 142 9.00 18.61 -3.63
N ILE A 143 7.75 18.42 -4.09
CA ILE A 143 6.77 17.56 -3.44
C ILE A 143 6.47 16.39 -4.37
N LEU A 144 6.67 15.18 -3.86
CA LEU A 144 6.33 13.94 -4.55
C LEU A 144 5.11 13.32 -3.88
N VAL A 145 4.21 12.76 -4.69
CA VAL A 145 2.96 12.17 -4.21
C VAL A 145 2.66 10.85 -4.91
N SER A 146 1.90 9.98 -4.24
CA SER A 146 1.56 8.64 -4.75
C SER A 146 0.38 8.60 -5.70
N SER A 147 -0.50 9.59 -5.68
CA SER A 147 -1.73 9.58 -6.48
C SER A 147 -2.17 10.97 -6.93
N THR A 148 -3.00 11.00 -7.97
CA THR A 148 -3.67 12.20 -8.47
C THR A 148 -4.56 12.83 -7.39
N PHE A 149 -5.10 12.04 -6.47
CA PHE A 149 -5.90 12.54 -5.36
C PHE A 149 -5.07 13.46 -4.45
N VAL A 150 -3.91 12.99 -3.99
CA VAL A 150 -3.00 13.77 -3.14
C VAL A 150 -2.41 14.94 -3.94
N GLU A 151 -2.08 14.74 -5.21
CA GLU A 151 -1.62 15.81 -6.10
C GLU A 151 -2.61 16.98 -6.15
N ARG A 152 -3.91 16.68 -6.33
CA ARG A 152 -4.97 17.70 -6.36
C ARG A 152 -5.06 18.45 -5.05
N ALA A 153 -4.98 17.76 -3.91
CA ALA A 153 -4.98 18.41 -2.59
C ALA A 153 -3.78 19.35 -2.41
N MET A 154 -2.57 18.92 -2.81
CA MET A 154 -1.35 19.74 -2.72
C MET A 154 -1.39 20.97 -3.64
N ARG A 155 -1.89 20.82 -4.87
CA ARG A 155 -1.97 21.93 -5.84
C ARG A 155 -2.94 23.04 -5.42
N GLN A 156 -3.89 22.76 -4.53
CA GLN A 156 -4.77 23.79 -3.97
C GLN A 156 -4.05 24.72 -2.99
N VAL A 157 -2.91 24.30 -2.43
CA VAL A 157 -2.26 25.00 -1.33
C VAL A 157 -0.85 25.50 -1.64
N CYS A 158 -0.25 25.11 -2.77
CA CYS A 158 1.07 25.61 -3.17
C CYS A 158 1.28 25.66 -4.69
N THR A 159 2.25 26.47 -5.11
CA THR A 159 2.69 26.61 -6.51
C THR A 159 4.00 25.88 -6.80
N LYS A 160 4.58 25.20 -5.79
CA LYS A 160 5.80 24.39 -5.97
C LYS A 160 5.54 23.22 -6.91
N PRO A 161 6.58 22.66 -7.55
CA PRO A 161 6.45 21.42 -8.30
C PRO A 161 5.86 20.31 -7.42
N VAL A 162 4.73 19.75 -7.87
CA VAL A 162 4.12 18.56 -7.31
C VAL A 162 4.16 17.50 -8.39
N THR A 163 4.91 16.43 -8.16
CA THR A 163 5.18 15.38 -9.15
C THR A 163 4.64 14.05 -8.64
N ARG A 164 3.80 13.38 -9.44
CA ARG A 164 3.29 12.06 -9.09
C ARG A 164 4.32 10.99 -9.43
N ILE A 165 4.77 10.24 -8.42
CA ILE A 165 5.71 9.14 -8.58
C ILE A 165 5.04 7.87 -8.07
N PRO A 166 4.75 6.87 -8.92
CA PRO A 166 4.04 5.66 -8.49
C PRO A 166 4.87 4.89 -7.46
N ILE A 167 4.20 4.28 -6.47
CA ILE A 167 4.85 3.41 -5.48
C ILE A 167 5.26 2.11 -6.18
N PRO A 168 6.52 1.63 -6.06
CA PRO A 168 6.96 0.40 -6.70
C PRO A 168 6.42 -0.83 -5.97
N VAL A 169 5.22 -1.27 -6.34
CA VAL A 169 4.55 -2.43 -5.73
C VAL A 169 4.95 -3.70 -6.47
N THR A 170 5.82 -4.50 -5.87
CA THR A 170 6.34 -5.72 -6.49
C THR A 170 5.89 -6.96 -5.72
N PRO A 171 5.38 -8.00 -6.41
CA PRO A 171 5.09 -9.28 -5.76
C PRO A 171 6.32 -9.84 -5.04
N CYS A 172 6.17 -10.17 -3.76
CA CYS A 172 7.14 -10.99 -3.03
C CYS A 172 6.68 -12.46 -3.03
N ALA A 173 7.63 -13.40 -3.00
CA ALA A 173 7.33 -14.83 -2.85
C ALA A 173 6.60 -15.14 -1.52
N GLY A 174 6.67 -14.25 -0.53
CA GLY A 174 6.13 -14.44 0.81
C GLY A 174 6.83 -15.59 1.55
N SER A 175 6.37 -15.89 2.76
CA SER A 175 7.02 -16.87 3.65
C SER A 175 6.75 -18.34 3.30
N GLY A 176 6.01 -18.59 2.22
CA GLY A 176 5.53 -19.94 1.86
C GLY A 176 4.39 -20.47 2.72
N LEU A 177 3.85 -19.70 3.68
CA LEU A 177 2.66 -20.10 4.43
C LEU A 177 1.45 -20.34 3.52
N GLN A 178 0.57 -21.23 3.95
CA GLN A 178 -0.60 -21.73 3.23
C GLN A 178 -1.85 -21.54 4.11
N ARG A 179 -3.04 -21.76 3.54
CA ARG A 179 -4.34 -21.61 4.21
C ARG A 179 -4.41 -22.24 5.60
N ARG A 180 -3.93 -23.48 5.75
CA ARG A 180 -3.87 -24.19 7.03
C ARG A 180 -3.08 -23.49 8.15
N HIS A 181 -2.12 -22.62 7.82
CA HIS A 181 -1.35 -21.87 8.81
C HIS A 181 -2.09 -20.60 9.28
N PHE A 182 -3.18 -20.24 8.59
CA PHE A 182 -4.04 -19.10 8.89
C PHE A 182 -5.44 -19.54 9.34
N ASP A 183 -5.62 -20.84 9.65
CA ASP A 183 -6.92 -21.43 10.02
C ASP A 183 -8.01 -21.26 8.96
N LEU A 184 -7.62 -21.23 7.68
CA LEU A 184 -8.52 -21.09 6.54
C LEU A 184 -8.82 -22.46 5.91
N GLY A 185 -10.08 -22.70 5.57
CA GLY A 185 -10.50 -23.90 4.85
C GLY A 185 -10.02 -23.90 3.40
N ASP A 186 -9.63 -25.08 2.91
CA ASP A 186 -9.16 -25.23 1.52
C ASP A 186 -10.29 -25.00 0.51
N ASP A 187 -11.54 -25.32 0.87
CA ASP A 187 -12.72 -25.16 0.00
C ASP A 187 -13.40 -23.79 0.10
N ASP A 188 -13.04 -23.00 1.13
CA ASP A 188 -13.66 -21.70 1.37
C ASP A 188 -13.25 -20.67 0.31
N TYR A 189 -14.19 -19.82 -0.08
CA TYR A 189 -13.89 -18.59 -0.79
C TYR A 189 -13.55 -17.49 0.23
N VAL A 190 -12.29 -17.08 0.28
CA VAL A 190 -11.75 -16.20 1.32
C VAL A 190 -11.70 -14.76 0.83
N PHE A 191 -12.47 -13.89 1.47
CA PHE A 191 -12.39 -12.44 1.34
C PHE A 191 -11.43 -11.89 2.39
N LEU A 192 -10.47 -11.05 1.99
CA LEU A 192 -9.52 -10.42 2.88
C LEU A 192 -9.74 -8.91 2.94
N CYS A 193 -9.85 -8.36 4.14
CA CYS A 193 -9.72 -6.93 4.38
C CYS A 193 -8.56 -6.71 5.36
N THR A 194 -7.63 -5.81 5.03
CA THR A 194 -6.52 -5.46 5.92
C THR A 194 -6.56 -3.99 6.29
N PHE A 195 -6.32 -3.68 7.56
CA PHE A 195 -6.20 -2.32 8.06
C PHE A 195 -5.35 -2.24 9.32
N ASP A 196 -5.09 -1.02 9.78
CA ASP A 196 -4.40 -0.72 11.03
C ASP A 196 -5.29 0.22 11.84
N PHE A 197 -5.53 -0.09 13.12
CA PHE A 197 -6.34 0.76 13.98
C PHE A 197 -5.72 2.14 14.19
N SER A 198 -4.39 2.26 14.11
CA SER A 198 -3.67 3.54 14.20
C SER A 198 -3.78 4.39 12.91
N SER A 199 -4.37 3.87 11.83
CA SER A 199 -4.68 4.60 10.58
C SER A 199 -6.12 5.15 10.52
N THR A 200 -6.79 5.19 11.68
CA THR A 200 -8.18 5.59 11.90
C THR A 200 -9.22 4.63 11.34
N ILE A 201 -9.94 3.94 12.24
CA ILE A 201 -10.94 2.93 11.87
C ILE A 201 -12.11 3.50 11.05
N ALA A 202 -12.56 4.73 11.34
CA ALA A 202 -13.66 5.35 10.62
C ALA A 202 -13.33 5.55 9.13
N ARG A 203 -12.08 5.89 8.81
CA ARG A 203 -11.61 6.00 7.42
C ARG A 203 -11.55 4.64 6.71
N LYS A 204 -11.06 3.60 7.40
CA LYS A 204 -10.91 2.25 6.84
C LYS A 204 -12.24 1.49 6.73
N ASN A 205 -13.18 1.82 7.61
CA ASN A 205 -14.57 1.36 7.62
C ASN A 205 -14.76 -0.18 7.51
N PRO A 206 -14.09 -0.99 8.35
CA PRO A 206 -14.22 -2.46 8.31
C PRO A 206 -15.64 -2.95 8.67
N HIS A 207 -16.45 -2.12 9.34
CA HIS A 207 -17.86 -2.43 9.65
C HIS A 207 -18.71 -2.60 8.38
N ALA A 208 -18.52 -1.74 7.37
CA ALA A 208 -19.21 -1.87 6.09
C ALA A 208 -18.82 -3.17 5.36
N VAL A 209 -17.58 -3.65 5.55
CA VAL A 209 -17.13 -4.94 4.97
C VAL A 209 -17.86 -6.11 5.61
N ILE A 210 -18.05 -6.08 6.94
CA ILE A 210 -18.86 -7.09 7.65
C ILE A 210 -20.30 -7.07 7.13
N GLU A 211 -20.89 -5.88 7.01
CA GLU A 211 -22.27 -5.71 6.54
C GLU A 211 -22.44 -6.24 5.11
N ALA A 212 -21.53 -5.87 4.20
CA ALA A 212 -21.55 -6.32 2.82
C ALA A 212 -21.39 -7.84 2.71
N PHE A 213 -20.52 -8.44 3.51
CA PHE A 213 -20.34 -9.89 3.56
C PHE A 213 -21.62 -10.60 4.03
N ARG A 214 -22.27 -10.10 5.08
CA ARG A 214 -23.52 -10.70 5.59
C ARG A 214 -24.66 -10.55 4.59
N SER A 215 -24.76 -9.40 3.93
CA SER A 215 -25.73 -9.17 2.85
C SER A 215 -25.44 -10.07 1.64
N ALA A 216 -24.16 -10.33 1.34
CA ALA A 216 -23.76 -11.22 0.27
C ALA A 216 -24.16 -12.68 0.54
N PHE A 217 -24.03 -13.15 1.79
CA PHE A 217 -24.19 -14.55 2.17
C PHE A 217 -25.13 -14.70 3.38
N PRO A 218 -26.44 -14.40 3.24
CA PRO A 218 -27.37 -14.35 4.35
C PRO A 218 -27.79 -15.74 4.86
N ALA A 219 -27.68 -16.78 4.03
CA ALA A 219 -28.10 -18.14 4.39
C ALA A 219 -27.15 -18.80 5.40
N GLY A 220 -25.85 -18.51 5.30
CA GLY A 220 -24.87 -19.01 6.27
C GLY A 220 -24.31 -20.40 5.95
N ASP A 221 -24.72 -21.01 4.84
CA ASP A 221 -24.33 -22.35 4.43
C ASP A 221 -23.28 -22.36 3.30
N GLU A 222 -23.02 -21.20 2.68
CA GLU A 222 -21.98 -21.05 1.67
C GLU A 222 -20.58 -21.22 2.28
N LYS A 223 -19.69 -21.86 1.53
CA LYS A 223 -18.25 -22.01 1.87
C LYS A 223 -17.51 -20.71 1.63
N VAL A 224 -17.71 -19.76 2.54
CA VAL A 224 -17.11 -18.42 2.50
C VAL A 224 -16.47 -18.08 3.84
N CYS A 225 -15.38 -17.32 3.78
CA CYS A 225 -14.73 -16.77 4.95
C CYS A 225 -14.40 -15.29 4.71
N LEU A 226 -14.67 -14.43 5.69
CA LEU A 226 -14.17 -13.06 5.72
C LEU A 226 -13.06 -12.97 6.76
N VAL A 227 -11.85 -12.66 6.32
CA VAL A 227 -10.71 -12.37 7.19
C VAL A 227 -10.55 -10.86 7.31
N LEU A 228 -10.77 -10.35 8.52
CA LEU A 228 -10.44 -8.99 8.90
C LEU A 228 -9.08 -9.01 9.61
N LYS A 229 -8.01 -8.83 8.84
CA LYS A 229 -6.67 -8.70 9.40
C LYS A 229 -6.47 -7.25 9.86
N SER A 230 -6.17 -7.07 11.13
CA SER A 230 -5.90 -5.77 11.73
C SER A 230 -4.57 -5.76 12.47
N SER A 231 -4.12 -4.57 12.84
CA SER A 231 -2.93 -4.37 13.68
C SER A 231 -3.18 -3.24 14.65
N ASN A 232 -2.47 -3.28 15.77
CA ASN A 232 -2.54 -2.29 16.86
C ASN A 232 -3.89 -2.23 17.58
N GLY A 233 -4.76 -3.24 17.46
CA GLY A 233 -6.03 -3.27 18.18
C GLY A 233 -5.86 -3.28 19.70
N GLN A 234 -4.72 -3.75 20.23
CA GLN A 234 -4.39 -3.65 21.65
C GLN A 234 -4.28 -2.19 22.16
N HIS A 235 -3.94 -1.24 21.28
CA HIS A 235 -3.89 0.18 21.61
C HIS A 235 -5.25 0.88 21.42
N HIS A 236 -6.20 0.19 20.80
CA HIS A 236 -7.53 0.67 20.45
C HIS A 236 -8.62 -0.34 20.84
N SER A 237 -8.53 -0.86 22.07
CA SER A 237 -9.32 -2.01 22.54
C SER A 237 -10.83 -1.83 22.39
N GLN A 238 -11.34 -0.61 22.59
CA GLN A 238 -12.76 -0.31 22.41
C GLN A 238 -13.20 -0.54 20.95
N TRP A 239 -12.44 -0.05 19.98
CA TRP A 239 -12.74 -0.24 18.57
C TRP A 239 -12.63 -1.71 18.16
N LEU A 240 -11.65 -2.45 18.68
CA LEU A 240 -11.53 -3.88 18.45
C LEU A 240 -12.75 -4.65 19.01
N MET A 241 -13.21 -4.30 20.22
CA MET A 241 -14.42 -4.89 20.80
C MET A 241 -15.70 -4.54 20.02
N ASP A 242 -15.83 -3.30 19.52
CA ASP A 242 -16.95 -2.87 18.68
C ASP A 242 -16.98 -3.65 17.35
N LEU A 243 -15.81 -3.89 16.75
CA LEU A 243 -15.69 -4.70 15.55
C LEU A 243 -16.05 -6.17 15.80
N ALA A 244 -15.57 -6.75 16.89
CA ALA A 244 -15.95 -8.11 17.30
C ALA A 244 -17.45 -8.25 17.57
N ARG A 245 -18.08 -7.24 18.18
CA ARG A 245 -19.54 -7.18 18.34
C ARG A 245 -20.26 -7.10 16.99
N SER A 246 -19.71 -6.36 16.02
CA SER A 246 -20.27 -6.26 14.66
C SER A 246 -20.22 -7.59 13.90
N ALA A 247 -19.17 -8.39 14.10
CA ALA A 247 -19.12 -9.76 13.58
C ALA A 247 -20.22 -10.64 14.18
N GLY A 248 -20.67 -10.34 15.41
CA GLY A 248 -21.92 -10.86 15.97
C GLY A 248 -21.96 -12.40 16.10
N GLY A 249 -20.80 -13.04 16.29
CA GLY A 249 -20.67 -14.49 16.40
C GLY A 249 -20.82 -15.26 15.09
N ASP A 250 -20.84 -14.60 13.93
CA ASP A 250 -20.79 -15.28 12.63
C ASP A 250 -19.43 -15.98 12.48
N HIS A 251 -19.43 -17.31 12.58
CA HIS A 251 -18.23 -18.15 12.53
C HIS A 251 -17.45 -18.06 11.21
N ARG A 252 -18.05 -17.49 10.16
CA ARG A 252 -17.41 -17.24 8.87
C ARG A 252 -16.56 -15.96 8.87
N ILE A 253 -16.70 -15.11 9.89
CA ILE A 253 -15.95 -13.85 10.01
C ILE A 253 -14.83 -14.03 11.03
N MET A 254 -13.59 -14.06 10.56
CA MET A 254 -12.38 -14.15 11.36
C MET A 254 -11.77 -12.77 11.56
N ILE A 255 -11.73 -12.29 12.80
CA ILE A 255 -10.97 -11.10 13.18
C ILE A 255 -9.59 -11.54 13.66
N ARG A 256 -8.56 -11.06 12.99
CA ARG A 256 -7.16 -11.39 13.25
C ARG A 256 -6.39 -10.11 13.55
N ASP A 257 -6.24 -9.78 14.84
CA ASP A 257 -5.46 -8.63 15.30
C ASP A 257 -4.07 -9.09 15.78
N ASP A 258 -3.14 -9.17 14.85
CA ASP A 258 -1.74 -9.49 15.11
C ASP A 258 -0.81 -8.72 14.15
N MET A 259 0.43 -8.54 14.59
CA MET A 259 1.48 -8.02 13.72
C MET A 259 2.06 -9.17 12.91
N LEU A 260 1.77 -9.21 11.62
CA LEU A 260 2.40 -10.12 10.67
C LEU A 260 3.66 -9.49 10.08
N GLU A 261 4.71 -10.29 9.97
CA GLU A 261 5.86 -9.91 9.16
C GLU A 261 5.44 -9.78 7.69
N ARG A 262 6.25 -9.07 6.91
CA ARG A 262 5.90 -8.71 5.54
C ARG A 262 5.63 -9.95 4.68
N ASP A 263 6.50 -10.94 4.78
CA ASP A 263 6.40 -12.19 4.01
C ASP A 263 5.17 -13.03 4.39
N ASP A 264 4.75 -12.97 5.66
CA ASP A 264 3.52 -13.62 6.14
C ASP A 264 2.26 -12.89 5.66
N LEU A 265 2.28 -11.55 5.64
CA LEU A 265 1.18 -10.77 5.09
C LEU A 265 0.98 -11.05 3.59
N TRP A 266 2.07 -11.13 2.82
CA TRP A 266 2.02 -11.57 1.41
C TRP A 266 1.48 -12.99 1.28
N ALA A 267 1.89 -13.90 2.16
CA ALA A 267 1.37 -15.26 2.16
C ALA A 267 -0.14 -15.30 2.45
N LEU A 268 -0.64 -14.47 3.38
CA LEU A 268 -2.07 -14.33 3.66
C LEU A 268 -2.83 -13.77 2.45
N GLN A 269 -2.34 -12.69 1.82
CA GLN A 269 -2.94 -12.13 0.60
C GLN A 269 -2.94 -13.16 -0.55
N ARG A 270 -1.91 -13.98 -0.68
CA ARG A 270 -1.90 -15.08 -1.67
C ARG A 270 -2.95 -16.14 -1.34
N CYS A 271 -3.18 -16.43 -0.06
CA CYS A 271 -4.14 -17.44 0.39
C CYS A 271 -5.60 -17.00 0.22
N CYS A 272 -5.89 -15.70 0.06
CA CYS A 272 -7.24 -15.23 -0.18
C CYS A 272 -7.67 -15.36 -1.66
N ASP A 273 -8.98 -15.32 -1.91
CA ASP A 273 -9.57 -15.37 -3.24
C ASP A 273 -9.98 -13.98 -3.74
N ALA A 274 -10.31 -13.05 -2.84
CA ALA A 274 -10.59 -11.66 -3.16
C ALA A 274 -10.13 -10.73 -2.04
N TYR A 275 -9.82 -9.48 -2.40
CA TYR A 275 -9.53 -8.41 -1.45
C TYR A 275 -10.70 -7.42 -1.39
N VAL A 276 -11.04 -6.93 -0.20
CA VAL A 276 -12.16 -6.00 0.02
C VAL A 276 -11.69 -4.78 0.81
N SER A 277 -11.98 -3.58 0.30
CA SER A 277 -11.72 -2.31 0.98
C SER A 277 -12.86 -1.34 0.77
N LEU A 278 -13.80 -1.30 1.70
CA LEU A 278 -14.90 -0.32 1.71
C LEU A 278 -14.49 0.94 2.48
N HIS A 279 -13.31 1.46 2.17
CA HIS A 279 -12.75 2.65 2.80
C HIS A 279 -13.56 3.90 2.43
N ARG A 280 -13.48 4.92 3.28
CA ARG A 280 -14.04 6.24 3.01
C ARG A 280 -13.08 7.14 2.23
N CYS A 281 -11.77 6.98 2.46
CA CYS A 281 -10.72 7.60 1.64
C CYS A 281 -9.35 6.93 1.85
N GLU A 282 -8.50 6.95 0.84
CA GLU A 282 -7.10 6.50 0.84
C GLU A 282 -6.22 7.42 0.01
N GLY A 283 -5.01 7.72 0.49
CA GLY A 283 -4.02 8.43 -0.32
C GLY A 283 -3.46 7.57 -1.47
N PHE A 284 -3.44 6.24 -1.30
CA PHE A 284 -3.04 5.28 -2.33
C PHE A 284 -3.75 3.93 -2.16
N GLY A 285 -3.76 3.37 -0.95
CA GLY A 285 -4.39 2.07 -0.66
C GLY A 285 -3.49 0.86 -0.96
N LEU A 286 -2.30 0.83 -0.34
CA LEU A 286 -1.24 -0.14 -0.63
C LEU A 286 -1.70 -1.62 -0.58
N GLY A 287 -2.57 -2.00 0.37
CA GLY A 287 -3.07 -3.38 0.45
C GLY A 287 -3.92 -3.81 -0.76
N MET A 288 -4.64 -2.88 -1.40
CA MET A 288 -5.38 -3.14 -2.65
C MET A 288 -4.40 -3.34 -3.81
N ALA A 289 -3.42 -2.43 -3.94
CA ALA A 289 -2.39 -2.51 -4.97
C ALA A 289 -1.60 -3.84 -4.88
N GLU A 290 -1.23 -4.28 -3.69
CA GLU A 290 -0.55 -5.56 -3.46
C GLU A 290 -1.41 -6.76 -3.88
N ALA A 291 -2.70 -6.77 -3.52
CA ALA A 291 -3.62 -7.80 -3.93
C ALA A 291 -3.78 -7.86 -5.46
N MET A 292 -3.86 -6.70 -6.12
CA MET A 292 -3.89 -6.59 -7.58
C MET A 292 -2.60 -7.13 -8.21
N CYS A 293 -1.42 -6.84 -7.64
CA CYS A 293 -0.14 -7.41 -8.10
C CYS A 293 -0.12 -8.95 -7.99
N LEU A 294 -0.84 -9.54 -7.02
CA LEU A 294 -0.99 -11.00 -6.88
C LEU A 294 -2.06 -11.60 -7.79
N GLY A 295 -2.66 -10.79 -8.66
CA GLY A 295 -3.76 -11.22 -9.52
C GLY A 295 -5.05 -11.54 -8.76
N LYS A 296 -5.28 -10.90 -7.61
CA LYS A 296 -6.52 -11.07 -6.85
C LYS A 296 -7.56 -10.05 -7.31
N PRO A 297 -8.82 -10.46 -7.56
CA PRO A 297 -9.89 -9.50 -7.75
C PRO A 297 -10.08 -8.65 -6.49
N VAL A 298 -10.28 -7.35 -6.69
CA VAL A 298 -10.43 -6.38 -5.60
C VAL A 298 -11.79 -5.69 -5.68
N VAL A 299 -12.53 -5.70 -4.56
CA VAL A 299 -13.75 -4.93 -4.34
C VAL A 299 -13.40 -3.70 -3.52
N ALA A 300 -13.58 -2.50 -4.06
CA ALA A 300 -13.23 -1.28 -3.34
C ALA A 300 -14.16 -0.11 -3.65
N THR A 301 -14.28 0.80 -2.68
CA THR A 301 -14.93 2.10 -2.88
C THR A 301 -14.30 2.82 -4.08
N ALA A 302 -15.13 3.31 -5.00
CA ALA A 302 -14.70 3.96 -6.22
C ALA A 302 -14.23 5.42 -6.02
N TYR A 303 -13.47 5.69 -4.95
CA TYR A 303 -13.12 7.04 -4.53
C TYR A 303 -11.68 7.13 -4.04
N SER A 304 -11.01 8.25 -4.34
CA SER A 304 -9.66 8.63 -3.88
C SER A 304 -8.48 7.95 -4.58
N GLY A 305 -7.36 7.74 -3.88
CA GLY A 305 -6.07 7.41 -4.48
C GLY A 305 -6.01 6.06 -5.19
N ASN A 306 -6.92 5.13 -4.89
CA ASN A 306 -7.01 3.85 -5.59
C ASN A 306 -7.47 3.99 -7.05
N MET A 307 -8.17 5.07 -7.38
CA MET A 307 -8.68 5.33 -8.73
C MET A 307 -7.59 5.59 -9.77
N ASP A 308 -6.33 5.77 -9.34
CA ASP A 308 -5.18 5.85 -10.24
C ASP A 308 -4.79 4.49 -10.84
N TYR A 309 -5.24 3.37 -10.25
CA TYR A 309 -4.92 2.02 -10.73
C TYR A 309 -6.13 1.08 -10.81
N MET A 310 -7.25 1.44 -10.19
CA MET A 310 -8.50 0.67 -10.25
C MET A 310 -9.47 1.24 -11.29
N THR A 311 -9.92 0.37 -12.20
CA THR A 311 -10.90 0.66 -13.25
C THR A 311 -11.95 -0.44 -13.29
N GLU A 312 -13.08 -0.21 -13.98
CA GLU A 312 -14.11 -1.24 -14.18
C GLU A 312 -13.58 -2.49 -14.91
N ALA A 313 -12.49 -2.36 -15.68
CA ALA A 313 -11.91 -3.46 -16.44
C ALA A 313 -11.03 -4.40 -15.57
N ASN A 314 -10.54 -3.93 -14.43
CA ASN A 314 -9.59 -4.65 -13.60
C ASN A 314 -10.03 -4.78 -12.12
N SER A 315 -11.20 -4.26 -11.76
CA SER A 315 -11.66 -4.26 -10.37
C SER A 315 -13.19 -4.18 -10.25
N CYS A 316 -13.67 -4.49 -9.05
CA CYS A 316 -15.06 -4.33 -8.66
C CYS A 316 -15.23 -2.99 -7.91
N LEU A 317 -15.50 -1.93 -8.67
CA LEU A 317 -15.71 -0.59 -8.12
C LEU A 317 -17.09 -0.48 -7.43
N VAL A 318 -17.10 0.01 -6.20
CA VAL A 318 -18.28 0.18 -5.36
C VAL A 318 -18.70 1.64 -5.34
N ASP A 319 -19.96 1.89 -5.70
CA ASP A 319 -20.55 3.24 -5.65
C ASP A 319 -20.57 3.78 -4.23
N TYR A 320 -20.65 5.10 -4.11
CA TYR A 320 -20.66 5.77 -2.82
C TYR A 320 -21.49 7.06 -2.88
N GLN A 321 -21.78 7.58 -1.70
CA GLN A 321 -22.29 8.95 -1.52
C GLN A 321 -21.27 9.76 -0.73
N MET A 322 -21.16 11.06 -1.00
CA MET A 322 -20.28 11.92 -0.20
C MET A 322 -20.99 12.32 1.09
N ILE A 323 -20.32 12.13 2.22
CA ILE A 323 -20.79 12.57 3.54
C ILE A 323 -19.72 13.46 4.20
N PRO A 324 -20.11 14.39 5.08
CA PRO A 324 -19.14 15.14 5.87
C PRO A 324 -18.31 14.21 6.77
N VAL A 325 -17.06 14.58 7.01
CA VAL A 325 -16.25 13.96 8.06
C VAL A 325 -16.69 14.57 9.39
N VAL A 326 -17.13 13.75 10.35
CA VAL A 326 -17.56 14.26 11.65
C VAL A 326 -16.34 14.57 12.51
N ASP A 327 -16.42 15.63 13.31
CA ASP A 327 -15.35 16.00 14.24
C ASP A 327 -14.96 14.83 15.15
N GLY A 328 -13.66 14.52 15.19
CA GLY A 328 -13.11 13.40 15.93
C GLY A 328 -13.03 12.08 15.16
N GLU A 329 -13.65 11.97 13.97
CA GLU A 329 -13.52 10.77 13.12
C GLU A 329 -12.22 10.74 12.31
N TYR A 330 -11.61 11.89 12.05
CA TYR A 330 -10.30 11.99 11.38
C TYR A 330 -9.59 13.29 11.77
N PRO A 331 -8.24 13.34 11.76
CA PRO A 331 -7.51 14.60 11.89
C PRO A 331 -7.94 15.62 10.82
N PHE A 332 -8.10 16.88 11.22
CA PHE A 332 -8.47 17.97 10.32
C PHE A 332 -9.83 17.79 9.61
N ALA A 333 -10.81 17.19 10.32
CA ALA A 333 -12.15 16.88 9.79
C ALA A 333 -12.98 18.11 9.36
N GLU A 334 -12.78 19.27 9.98
CA GLU A 334 -13.67 20.42 9.85
C GLU A 334 -13.92 20.82 8.39
N GLY A 335 -15.17 20.68 7.93
CA GLY A 335 -15.64 21.03 6.58
C GLY A 335 -15.18 20.07 5.47
N GLN A 336 -14.53 18.95 5.81
CA GLN A 336 -14.11 17.94 4.84
C GLN A 336 -15.26 17.00 4.53
N GLN A 337 -15.12 16.27 3.42
CA GLN A 337 -16.02 15.19 3.04
C GLN A 337 -15.21 13.96 2.64
N TRP A 338 -15.86 12.80 2.69
CA TRP A 338 -15.32 11.52 2.23
C TRP A 338 -16.45 10.62 1.70
N ALA A 339 -16.06 9.53 1.05
CA ALA A 339 -17.03 8.58 0.52
C ALA A 339 -17.66 7.72 1.62
N ASP A 340 -18.95 7.46 1.50
CA ASP A 340 -19.67 6.44 2.25
C ASP A 340 -20.12 5.35 1.27
N PRO A 341 -19.50 4.16 1.31
CA PRO A 341 -19.67 3.15 0.27
C PRO A 341 -21.04 2.49 0.34
N ASN A 342 -21.58 2.14 -0.84
CA ASN A 342 -22.81 1.38 -0.98
C ASN A 342 -22.56 -0.11 -0.65
N VAL A 343 -22.94 -0.49 0.56
CA VAL A 343 -22.81 -1.86 1.10
C VAL A 343 -23.50 -2.91 0.23
N GLU A 344 -24.70 -2.62 -0.30
CA GLU A 344 -25.45 -3.57 -1.14
C GLU A 344 -24.81 -3.78 -2.52
N HIS A 345 -24.20 -2.74 -3.07
CA HIS A 345 -23.41 -2.86 -4.29
C HIS A 345 -22.14 -3.71 -4.04
N ALA A 346 -21.43 -3.47 -2.93
CA ALA A 346 -20.30 -4.31 -2.53
C ALA A 346 -20.73 -5.77 -2.35
N ALA A 347 -21.86 -6.03 -1.69
CA ALA A 347 -22.41 -7.37 -1.50
C ALA A 347 -22.70 -8.07 -2.84
N THR A 348 -23.18 -7.31 -3.84
CA THR A 348 -23.41 -7.83 -5.21
C THR A 348 -22.12 -8.29 -5.87
N HIS A 349 -21.05 -7.50 -5.76
CA HIS A 349 -19.72 -7.90 -6.25
C HIS A 349 -19.19 -9.13 -5.52
N MET A 350 -19.32 -9.20 -4.20
CA MET A 350 -18.88 -10.34 -3.39
C MET A 350 -19.62 -11.63 -3.79
N ARG A 351 -20.94 -11.58 -3.96
CA ARG A 351 -21.75 -12.70 -4.46
C ARG A 351 -21.29 -13.16 -5.84
N ARG A 352 -21.05 -12.20 -6.75
CA ARG A 352 -20.63 -12.51 -8.12
C ARG A 352 -19.25 -13.16 -8.15
N LEU A 353 -18.28 -12.62 -7.40
CA LEU A 353 -16.94 -13.20 -7.29
C LEU A 353 -16.96 -14.66 -6.80
N HIS A 354 -17.79 -14.94 -5.77
CA HIS A 354 -17.97 -16.32 -5.29
C HIS A 354 -18.59 -17.24 -6.35
N ARG A 355 -19.65 -16.79 -7.04
CA ARG A 355 -20.40 -17.60 -8.03
C ARG A 355 -19.66 -17.76 -9.36
N GLU A 356 -18.96 -16.74 -9.82
CA GLU A 356 -18.30 -16.64 -11.12
C GLU A 356 -16.78 -16.54 -10.94
N ARG A 357 -16.16 -17.56 -10.32
CA ARG A 357 -14.71 -17.55 -10.02
C ARG A 357 -13.83 -17.27 -11.23
N GLY A 358 -14.22 -17.77 -12.42
CA GLY A 358 -13.50 -17.50 -13.67
C GLY A 358 -13.51 -16.03 -14.07
N TRP A 359 -14.63 -15.31 -13.86
CA TRP A 359 -14.69 -13.87 -14.10
C TRP A 359 -13.81 -13.10 -13.12
N GLY A 360 -13.83 -13.47 -11.83
CA GLY A 360 -12.93 -12.89 -10.82
C GLY A 360 -11.44 -13.11 -11.14
N ALA A 361 -11.08 -14.30 -11.65
CA ALA A 361 -9.73 -14.59 -12.09
C ALA A 361 -9.29 -13.71 -13.28
N CYS A 362 -10.15 -13.51 -14.28
CA CYS A 362 -9.86 -12.60 -15.39
C CYS A 362 -9.66 -11.14 -14.94
N LEU A 363 -10.49 -10.66 -14.00
CA LEU A 363 -10.29 -9.33 -13.40
C LEU A 363 -8.94 -9.21 -12.70
N GLY A 364 -8.60 -10.21 -11.87
CA GLY A 364 -7.32 -10.26 -11.17
C GLY A 364 -6.14 -10.32 -12.13
N GLU A 365 -6.20 -11.13 -13.19
CA GLU A 365 -5.16 -11.19 -14.22
C GLU A 365 -4.95 -9.83 -14.90
N GLN A 366 -6.03 -9.16 -15.28
CA GLN A 366 -5.96 -7.81 -15.85
C GLN A 366 -5.35 -6.81 -14.87
N ALA A 367 -5.73 -6.89 -13.58
CA ALA A 367 -5.15 -6.08 -12.52
C ALA A 367 -3.64 -6.28 -12.38
N ALA A 368 -3.16 -7.52 -12.39
CA ALA A 368 -1.73 -7.82 -12.32
C ALA A 368 -0.95 -7.25 -13.52
N ILE A 369 -1.52 -7.32 -14.73
CA ILE A 369 -0.92 -6.75 -15.94
C ILE A 369 -0.80 -5.23 -15.82
N ASP A 370 -1.87 -4.54 -15.41
CA ASP A 370 -1.86 -3.08 -15.27
C ASP A 370 -0.88 -2.63 -14.17
N MET A 371 -0.86 -3.34 -13.04
CA MET A 371 0.08 -3.04 -11.96
C MET A 371 1.55 -3.26 -12.37
N ALA A 372 1.85 -4.33 -13.11
CA ALA A 372 3.20 -4.57 -13.61
C ALA A 372 3.65 -3.52 -14.65
N ARG A 373 2.70 -2.97 -15.42
CA ARG A 373 2.97 -1.91 -16.40
C ARG A 373 3.26 -0.58 -15.72
N ASP A 374 2.42 -0.18 -14.77
CA ASP A 374 2.36 1.22 -14.30
C ASP A 374 2.96 1.44 -12.90
N PHE A 375 3.06 0.38 -12.08
CA PHE A 375 3.49 0.43 -10.67
C PHE A 375 4.62 -0.56 -10.34
N SER A 376 5.34 -1.05 -11.35
CA SER A 376 6.55 -1.85 -11.19
C SER A 376 7.73 -1.02 -10.68
N MET A 377 8.79 -1.70 -10.20
CA MET A 377 10.05 -1.05 -9.82
C MET A 377 10.58 -0.17 -10.96
N GLU A 378 10.55 -0.70 -12.18
CA GLU A 378 11.04 -0.03 -13.37
C GLU A 378 10.21 1.21 -13.71
N ALA A 379 8.88 1.14 -13.58
CA ALA A 379 8.00 2.28 -13.82
C ALA A 379 8.26 3.40 -12.80
N SER A 380 8.34 3.07 -11.51
CA SER A 380 8.60 4.03 -10.44
C SER A 380 9.99 4.66 -10.52
N VAL A 381 11.03 3.86 -10.75
CA VAL A 381 12.42 4.37 -10.86
C VAL A 381 12.55 5.27 -12.10
N ARG A 382 11.91 4.91 -13.22
CA ARG A 382 11.87 5.76 -14.43
C ARG A 382 11.17 7.08 -14.20
N ALA A 383 10.02 7.07 -13.50
CA ALA A 383 9.30 8.29 -13.16
C ALA A 383 10.16 9.22 -12.27
N LEU A 384 10.80 8.65 -11.25
CA LEU A 384 11.70 9.39 -10.36
C LEU A 384 12.92 9.94 -11.12
N ALA A 385 13.47 9.19 -12.06
CA ALA A 385 14.57 9.65 -12.90
C ALA A 385 14.18 10.81 -13.81
N GLY A 386 12.99 10.75 -14.42
CA GLY A 386 12.47 11.85 -15.23
C GLY A 386 12.32 13.14 -14.42
N CYS A 387 11.79 13.03 -13.19
CA CYS A 387 11.71 14.14 -12.23
C CYS A 387 13.09 14.76 -11.95
N LEU A 388 14.09 13.94 -11.62
CA LEU A 388 15.43 14.41 -11.30
C LEU A 388 16.17 15.00 -12.52
N GLN A 389 15.89 14.51 -13.74
CA GLN A 389 16.50 15.00 -14.97
C GLN A 389 15.93 16.36 -15.39
N GLN A 390 14.60 16.54 -15.40
CA GLN A 390 13.96 17.81 -15.77
C GLN A 390 14.52 18.97 -14.95
N LYS A 391 14.76 18.73 -13.66
CA LYS A 391 15.37 19.71 -12.76
C LYS A 391 16.80 20.07 -13.15
N ARG A 392 17.66 19.09 -13.47
CA ARG A 392 19.04 19.36 -13.90
C ARG A 392 19.07 20.28 -15.10
N GLU A 393 18.13 20.10 -16.01
CA GLU A 393 17.97 20.93 -17.21
C GLU A 393 17.50 22.35 -16.83
N SER A 394 16.50 22.51 -15.95
CA SER A 394 16.05 23.83 -15.47
C SER A 394 17.14 24.61 -14.73
N CYS A 395 17.92 23.94 -13.86
CA CYS A 395 19.05 24.58 -13.17
C CYS A 395 20.17 24.99 -14.13
N ALA A 396 20.38 24.24 -15.22
CA ALA A 396 21.38 24.57 -16.24
C ALA A 396 20.95 25.75 -17.13
N THR A 397 19.64 25.97 -17.32
CA THR A 397 19.11 27.04 -18.17
C THR A 397 18.89 28.38 -17.45
N GLY A 398 19.09 28.47 -16.13
CA GLY A 398 19.06 29.74 -15.38
C GLY A 398 17.68 30.42 -15.36
N THR A 399 16.62 29.65 -15.50
CA THR A 399 15.21 30.02 -15.29
C THR A 399 14.71 29.31 -14.05
#